data_AF-A0A6A4GE05-F1
#
_entry.id   AF-A0A6A4GE05-F1
#
_cell.length_a   1.000
_cell.length_b   1.000
_cell.length_c   1.000
_cell.angle_alpha   90.00
_cell.angle_beta   90.00
_cell.angle_gamma   90.00
#
_symmetry.space_group_name_H-M   'P 1'
#
loop_
_entity.id
_entity.type
_entity.pdbx_description
1 polymer ?
#
loop_
_entity_poly.entity_id
_entity_poly.type
_entity_poly.pdbx_seq_one_letter_code
_entity_poly.pdbx_strand_id
1 'polypeptide(L)'
;LEGVSKDAFQQLLRVLTTIGCLEILSFSQWTLVLELADRYCMDSVRKHAIEKMQSVSDYDPADKVVAARRFDIIEWLAPSFNEILRRPKSLDQRDVDLLGLETVLRLASIRE
;
A
#
# COMPACT_ATOMS: atom_id res chain seq x y z
N LEU A 1 -6.28 -9.55 -19.59
CA LEU A 1 -5.15 -9.17 -20.45
C LEU A 1 -4.23 -10.37 -20.52
N GLU A 2 -4.64 -11.38 -21.29
CA GLU A 2 -3.78 -12.50 -21.68
C GLU A 2 -2.90 -12.01 -22.84
N GLY A 3 -1.59 -12.25 -22.77
CA GLY A 3 -0.70 -12.13 -23.94
C GLY A 3 0.39 -11.05 -23.90
N VAL A 4 0.53 -10.26 -22.82
CA VAL A 4 1.71 -9.38 -22.71
C VAL A 4 2.85 -10.15 -22.04
N SER A 5 3.90 -10.45 -22.80
CA SER A 5 5.15 -10.99 -22.26
C SER A 5 5.71 -10.05 -21.18
N LYS A 6 6.11 -10.60 -20.03
CA LYS A 6 6.75 -9.87 -18.92
C LYS A 6 7.88 -8.95 -19.41
N ASP A 7 8.62 -9.43 -20.40
CA ASP A 7 9.71 -8.68 -21.02
C ASP A 7 9.20 -7.46 -21.79
N ALA A 8 8.15 -7.64 -22.61
CA ALA A 8 7.55 -6.55 -23.37
C ALA A 8 6.98 -5.44 -22.45
N PHE A 9 6.38 -5.81 -21.33
CA PHE A 9 5.92 -4.84 -20.34
C PHE A 9 7.09 -4.14 -19.62
N GLN A 10 8.18 -4.86 -19.33
CA GLN A 10 9.38 -4.24 -18.75
C GLN A 10 10.05 -3.25 -19.72
N GLN A 11 10.11 -3.57 -21.01
CA GLN A 11 10.61 -2.62 -22.01
C GLN A 11 9.70 -1.41 -22.13
N LEU A 12 8.37 -1.61 -22.08
CA LEU A 12 7.40 -0.51 -22.06
C LEU A 12 7.60 0.38 -20.83
N LEU A 13 7.72 -0.20 -19.63
CA LEU A 13 8.01 0.55 -18.41
C LEU A 13 9.31 1.33 -18.53
N ARG A 14 10.39 0.72 -19.04
CA ARG A 14 11.67 1.42 -19.26
C ARG A 14 11.49 2.62 -20.18
N VAL A 15 10.84 2.44 -21.32
CA VAL A 15 10.56 3.52 -22.28
C VAL A 15 9.74 4.63 -21.62
N LEU A 16 8.68 4.29 -20.89
CA LEU A 16 7.84 5.26 -20.17
C LEU A 16 8.62 6.01 -19.08
N THR A 17 9.44 5.31 -18.29
CA THR A 17 10.27 5.93 -17.24
C THR A 17 11.42 6.78 -17.80
N THR A 18 11.89 6.50 -19.02
CA THR A 18 12.95 7.27 -19.69
C THR A 18 12.40 8.56 -20.31
N ILE A 19 11.10 8.57 -20.66
CA ILE A 19 10.46 9.67 -21.38
C ILE A 19 9.86 10.73 -20.45
N GLY A 20 9.52 10.44 -19.19
CA GLY A 20 8.84 11.45 -18.39
C GLY A 20 8.76 11.19 -16.89
N CYS A 21 9.27 12.18 -16.16
CA CYS A 21 8.89 12.62 -14.82
C CYS A 21 9.31 11.76 -13.63
N LEU A 22 10.17 12.38 -12.80
CA LEU A 22 10.33 12.15 -11.36
C LEU A 22 9.05 12.55 -10.61
N GLU A 23 7.90 12.05 -11.02
CA GLU A 23 6.66 12.30 -10.31
C GLU A 23 6.66 11.50 -9.01
N ILE A 24 6.56 12.24 -7.90
CA ILE A 24 6.38 11.65 -6.58
C ILE A 24 4.96 11.11 -6.54
N LEU A 25 4.82 9.79 -6.69
CA LEU A 25 3.52 9.13 -6.62
C LEU A 25 2.97 9.17 -5.18
N SER A 26 1.67 9.41 -5.05
CA SER A 26 0.94 9.30 -3.79
C SER A 26 0.83 7.84 -3.33
N PHE A 27 0.42 7.64 -2.07
CA PHE A 27 0.21 6.30 -1.53
C PHE A 27 -0.84 5.50 -2.33
N SER A 28 -1.93 6.17 -2.75
CA SER A 28 -2.98 5.54 -3.57
C SER A 28 -2.48 5.15 -4.97
N GLN A 29 -1.65 5.98 -5.59
CA GLN A 29 -1.02 5.66 -6.89
C GLN A 29 -0.07 4.48 -6.77
N TRP A 30 0.77 4.44 -5.72
CA TRP A 30 1.62 3.28 -5.47
C TRP A 30 0.83 2.00 -5.16
N THR A 31 -0.33 2.12 -4.51
CA THR A 31 -1.23 0.99 -4.28
C THR A 31 -1.67 0.40 -5.63
N LEU A 32 -2.04 1.23 -6.62
CA LEU A 32 -2.34 0.76 -7.98
C LEU A 32 -1.14 0.08 -8.66
N VAL A 33 0.08 0.60 -8.46
CA VAL A 33 1.30 -0.04 -8.96
C VAL A 33 1.50 -1.42 -8.34
N LEU A 34 1.28 -1.56 -7.02
CA LEU A 34 1.32 -2.88 -6.35
C LEU A 34 0.26 -3.82 -6.88
N GLU A 35 -0.96 -3.35 -7.11
CA GLU A 35 -2.03 -4.18 -7.69
C GLU A 35 -1.66 -4.76 -9.05
N LEU A 36 -1.05 -3.94 -9.90
CA LEU A 36 -0.59 -4.38 -11.22
C LEU A 36 0.61 -5.31 -11.10
N ALA A 37 1.59 -4.97 -10.25
CA ALA A 37 2.78 -5.78 -10.08
C ALA A 37 2.46 -7.18 -9.54
N ASP A 38 1.52 -7.27 -8.60
CA ASP A 38 1.03 -8.53 -8.03
C ASP A 38 0.26 -9.35 -9.08
N ARG A 39 -0.68 -8.70 -9.79
CA ARG A 39 -1.49 -9.34 -10.86
C ARG A 39 -0.65 -9.95 -11.98
N TYR A 40 0.47 -9.31 -12.33
CA TYR A 40 1.32 -9.74 -13.45
C TYR A 40 2.65 -10.37 -13.00
N CYS A 41 2.79 -10.75 -11.73
CA CYS A 41 3.98 -11.41 -11.16
C CYS A 41 5.29 -10.66 -11.46
N MET A 42 5.30 -9.35 -11.17
CA MET A 42 6.42 -8.44 -11.36
C MET A 42 7.13 -8.15 -10.03
N ASP A 43 7.84 -9.14 -9.51
CA ASP A 43 8.46 -9.09 -8.18
C ASP A 43 9.39 -7.88 -7.98
N SER A 44 10.15 -7.50 -9.01
CA SER A 44 11.04 -6.33 -8.95
C SER A 44 10.27 -5.01 -8.81
N VAL A 45 9.15 -4.86 -9.52
CA VAL A 45 8.30 -3.66 -9.44
C VAL A 45 7.59 -3.63 -8.10
N ARG A 46 7.09 -4.78 -7.66
CA ARG A 46 6.47 -4.96 -6.35
C ARG A 46 7.41 -4.53 -5.23
N LYS A 47 8.64 -5.06 -5.21
CA LYS A 47 9.68 -4.68 -4.23
C LYS A 47 9.96 -3.17 -4.27
N HIS A 48 10.13 -2.61 -5.47
CA HIS A 48 10.38 -1.18 -5.63
C HIS A 48 9.25 -0.30 -5.10
N ALA A 49 7.99 -0.69 -5.36
CA ALA A 49 6.82 0.03 -4.87
C ALA A 49 6.75 0.00 -3.33
N ILE A 50 6.99 -1.15 -2.70
CA ILE A 50 7.04 -1.28 -1.23
C ILE A 50 8.09 -0.33 -0.64
N GLU A 51 9.31 -0.32 -1.19
CA GLU A 51 10.39 0.57 -0.74
C GLU A 51 10.01 2.05 -0.87
N LYS A 52 9.37 2.44 -1.97
CA LYS A 52 8.94 3.82 -2.19
C LYS A 52 7.79 4.24 -1.30
N MET A 53 6.81 3.37 -1.08
CA MET A 53 5.66 3.63 -0.20
C MET A 53 6.07 3.87 1.26
N GLN A 54 7.16 3.28 1.73
CA GLN A 54 7.70 3.57 3.07
C GLN A 54 8.15 5.03 3.23
N SER A 55 8.49 5.72 2.13
CA SER A 55 8.93 7.11 2.15
C SER A 55 7.81 8.14 1.92
N VAL A 56 6.60 7.68 1.58
CA VAL A 56 5.44 8.56 1.38
C VAL A 56 4.85 8.91 2.75
N SER A 57 4.66 10.20 3.03
CA SER A 57 4.09 10.68 4.29
C SER A 57 2.58 10.97 4.23
N ASP A 58 2.01 11.01 3.03
CA ASP A 58 0.58 11.29 2.81
C ASP A 58 -0.24 10.00 2.74
N TYR A 59 -0.53 9.41 3.91
CA TYR A 59 -1.41 8.25 4.03
C TYR A 59 -2.11 8.18 5.39
N ASP A 60 -3.30 7.60 5.45
CA ASP A 60 -3.90 7.16 6.71
C ASP A 60 -3.31 5.78 7.08
N PRO A 61 -2.79 5.58 8.31
CA PRO A 61 -2.30 4.28 8.76
C PRO A 61 -3.27 3.10 8.55
N ALA A 62 -4.59 3.34 8.56
CA ALA A 62 -5.58 2.34 8.22
C ALA A 62 -5.48 1.86 6.77
N ASP A 63 -5.25 2.77 5.81
CA ASP A 63 -5.06 2.43 4.40
C ASP A 63 -3.79 1.57 4.22
N LYS A 64 -2.75 1.83 5.02
CA LYS A 64 -1.52 1.03 5.02
C LYS A 64 -1.71 -0.38 5.59
N VAL A 65 -2.55 -0.55 6.61
CA VAL A 65 -2.94 -1.90 7.10
C VAL A 65 -3.70 -2.66 6.01
N VAL A 66 -4.62 -2.01 5.30
CA VAL A 66 -5.38 -2.63 4.21
C VAL A 66 -4.45 -3.08 3.09
N ALA A 67 -3.54 -2.21 2.64
CA ALA A 67 -2.54 -2.57 1.64
C ALA A 67 -1.65 -3.73 2.12
N ALA A 68 -1.18 -3.68 3.37
CA ALA A 68 -0.35 -4.73 3.95
C ALA A 68 -1.06 -6.09 4.00
N ARG A 69 -2.34 -6.13 4.40
CA ARG A 69 -3.14 -7.36 4.39
C ARG A 69 -3.37 -7.88 2.98
N ARG A 70 -3.72 -6.98 2.05
CA ARG A 70 -4.04 -7.35 0.65
C ARG A 70 -2.85 -7.93 -0.08
N PHE A 71 -1.67 -7.37 0.17
CA PHE A 71 -0.45 -7.75 -0.52
C PHE A 71 0.45 -8.65 0.33
N ASP A 72 0.04 -9.09 1.52
CA ASP A 72 0.87 -9.91 2.41
C ASP A 72 2.23 -9.26 2.78
N ILE A 73 2.20 -7.98 3.15
CA ILE A 73 3.37 -7.21 3.61
C ILE A 73 3.36 -7.16 5.14
N ILE A 74 3.78 -8.27 5.75
CA ILE A 74 3.66 -8.52 7.20
C ILE A 74 4.40 -7.45 8.01
N GLU A 75 5.54 -6.98 7.53
CA GLU A 75 6.39 -5.98 8.19
C GLU A 75 5.69 -4.63 8.40
N TRP A 76 4.62 -4.33 7.65
CA TRP A 76 3.87 -3.08 7.80
C TRP A 76 2.77 -3.15 8.85
N LEU A 77 2.29 -4.34 9.20
CA LEU A 77 1.11 -4.49 10.06
C LEU A 77 1.33 -3.90 11.46
N ALA A 78 2.35 -4.36 12.17
CA ALA A 78 2.61 -3.91 13.54
C ALA A 78 2.95 -2.42 13.64
N PRO A 79 3.81 -1.83 12.78
CA PRO A 79 4.04 -0.39 12.76
C PRO A 79 2.76 0.41 12.47
N SER A 80 1.97 -0.02 11.48
CA SER A 80 0.75 0.70 11.09
C SER A 80 -0.31 0.67 12.19
N PHE A 81 -0.48 -0.47 12.89
CA PHE A 81 -1.36 -0.50 14.07
C PHE A 81 -0.88 0.42 15.19
N ASN A 82 0.43 0.52 15.43
CA ASN A 82 0.97 1.48 16.40
C ASN A 82 0.73 2.93 15.99
N GLU A 83 0.86 3.25 14.70
CA GLU A 83 0.50 4.57 14.16
C GLU A 83 -0.98 4.87 14.35
N ILE A 84 -1.87 3.88 14.10
CA ILE A 84 -3.30 4.01 14.41
C ILE A 84 -3.46 4.29 15.89
N LEU A 85 -2.86 3.52 16.81
CA LEU A 85 -3.06 3.74 18.25
C LEU A 85 -2.64 5.16 18.69
N ARG A 86 -1.59 5.73 18.09
CA ARG A 86 -1.01 7.03 18.46
C ARG A 86 -1.63 8.24 17.76
N ARG A 87 -2.35 8.06 16.64
CA ARG A 87 -2.90 9.20 15.89
C ARG A 87 -3.99 9.94 16.71
N PRO A 88 -4.07 11.28 16.65
CA PRO A 88 -5.06 12.05 17.41
C PRO A 88 -6.51 11.82 16.96
N LYS A 89 -6.70 11.30 15.74
CA LYS A 89 -8.01 10.97 15.18
C LYS A 89 -8.64 9.80 15.96
N SER A 90 -9.88 9.99 16.43
CA SER A 90 -10.71 8.91 16.99
C SER A 90 -10.94 7.80 15.98
N LEU A 91 -11.24 6.60 16.46
CA LEU A 91 -11.69 5.51 15.60
C LEU A 91 -13.12 5.82 15.12
N ASP A 92 -13.36 5.70 13.82
CA ASP A 92 -14.63 6.05 13.18
C ASP A 92 -15.19 4.90 12.33
N GLN A 93 -16.34 5.14 11.68
CA GLN A 93 -16.98 4.16 10.80
C GLN A 93 -16.06 3.75 9.63
N ARG A 94 -15.25 4.67 9.10
CA ARG A 94 -14.32 4.35 8.00
C ARG A 94 -13.27 3.34 8.47
N ASP A 95 -12.76 3.46 9.69
CA ASP A 95 -11.84 2.47 10.23
C ASP A 95 -12.50 1.09 10.37
N VAL A 96 -13.79 1.05 10.73
CA VAL A 96 -14.56 -0.20 10.80
C VAL A 96 -14.72 -0.82 9.41
N ASP A 97 -15.04 -0.01 8.41
CA ASP A 97 -15.21 -0.45 7.02
C ASP A 97 -13.90 -1.00 6.43
N LEU A 98 -12.75 -0.42 6.80
CA LEU A 98 -11.44 -0.81 6.28
C LEU A 98 -10.80 -1.98 7.05
N LEU A 99 -10.85 -1.94 8.38
CA LEU A 99 -10.10 -2.86 9.24
C LEU A 99 -10.97 -4.01 9.78
N GLY A 100 -12.29 -3.85 9.74
CA GLY A 100 -13.26 -4.74 10.35
C GLY A 100 -13.54 -4.40 11.81
N LEU A 101 -14.79 -4.61 12.24
CA LEU A 101 -15.30 -4.27 13.57
C LEU A 101 -14.42 -4.85 14.70
N GLU A 102 -14.05 -6.13 14.61
CA GLU A 102 -13.24 -6.79 15.65
C GLU A 102 -11.88 -6.11 15.82
N THR A 103 -11.22 -5.75 14.72
CA THR A 103 -9.91 -5.06 14.77
C THR A 103 -10.08 -3.70 15.43
N VAL A 104 -11.11 -2.94 15.06
CA VAL A 104 -11.36 -1.61 15.62
C VAL A 104 -11.69 -1.67 17.11
N LEU A 105 -12.53 -2.61 17.55
CA LEU A 105 -12.85 -2.80 18.97
C LEU A 105 -11.59 -3.11 19.78
N ARG A 106 -10.72 -3.97 19.26
CA ARG A 106 -9.44 -4.28 19.91
C ARG A 106 -8.53 -3.05 20.00
N LEU A 107 -8.44 -2.26 18.93
CA LEU A 107 -7.67 -1.01 18.95
C LEU A 107 -8.24 0.01 19.94
N ALA A 108 -9.57 0.11 20.04
CA ALA A 108 -10.24 0.96 21.01
C ALA A 108 -9.90 0.56 22.44
N SER A 109 -9.97 -0.75 22.77
CA SER A 109 -9.63 -1.24 24.12
C SER A 109 -8.18 -1.02 24.55
N ILE A 110 -7.26 -0.83 23.60
CA ILE A 110 -5.84 -0.56 23.90
C ILE A 110 -5.59 0.95 24.09
N ARG A 111 -6.45 1.81 23.54
CA ARG A 111 -6.35 3.27 23.64
C ARG A 111 -6.92 3.83 24.94
N GLU A 112 -7.82 3.11 25.59
CA GLU A 112 -8.34 3.41 26.93
C GLU A 112 -7.33 3.09 28.02
#